data_AF-A0AAJ0DLP0-F1
#
_entry.id   AF-A0AAJ0DLP0-F1
#
_cell.length_a   1.000
_cell.length_b   1.000
_cell.length_c   1.000
_cell.angle_alpha   90.00
_cell.angle_beta   90.00
_cell.angle_gamma   90.00
#
_symmetry.space_group_name_H-M   'P 1'
#
loop_
_entity.id
_entity.type
_entity.pdbx_description
1 polymer ?
#
loop_
_entity_poly.entity_id
_entity_poly.type
_entity_poly.pdbx_seq_one_letter_code
_entity_poly.pdbx_strand_id
1 'polypeptide(L)'
;MAAPGGKFFIQDKLKDVAPHHESFEEGQKEPVSTLLSRHPPLRLHLRHLLTGSPHPKKYDWDKYAQAFFPKAEELVAEAEKAEKEGNQEKASEFYLRGSAVYRISRFPAPRSEKQRHAWAEGKKAAKKGLALRERPTKEMTIPHKHGLANEGKEINFYYHLPPGTTKEKPVPLVIILSGLDGYRTELAVWIEGWSQKQVAVIVLEIPGTGDSPAAANDPTSPEREWSSLFD
;
A
#
# COMPACT_ATOMS: atom_id res chain seq x y z
N MET A 1 25.13 8.19 -12.52
CA MET A 1 26.42 8.36 -13.21
C MET A 1 26.43 9.76 -13.82
N ALA A 2 27.37 10.63 -13.43
CA ALA A 2 27.47 11.98 -13.99
C ALA A 2 28.15 11.94 -15.38
N ALA A 3 27.81 12.89 -16.25
CA ALA A 3 28.49 13.09 -17.53
C ALA A 3 29.93 13.63 -17.30
N PRO A 4 30.81 13.58 -18.33
CA PRO A 4 32.13 14.22 -18.25
C PRO A 4 32.00 15.69 -17.83
N GLY A 5 32.76 16.10 -16.81
CA GLY A 5 32.63 17.43 -16.18
C GLY A 5 31.70 17.47 -14.94
N GLY A 6 31.23 16.32 -14.45
CA GLY A 6 30.51 16.22 -13.17
C GLY A 6 29.05 16.68 -13.19
N LYS A 7 28.53 17.09 -14.36
CA LYS A 7 27.12 17.45 -14.54
C LYS A 7 26.24 16.21 -14.68
N PHE A 8 25.12 16.15 -13.97
CA PHE A 8 24.11 15.12 -14.22
C PHE A 8 23.31 15.45 -15.48
N PHE A 9 22.94 14.43 -16.26
CA PHE A 9 22.20 14.60 -17.52
C PHE A 9 20.87 15.34 -17.38
N ILE A 10 20.27 15.31 -16.19
CA ILE A 10 19.01 15.99 -15.89
C ILE A 10 19.18 17.29 -15.08
N GLN A 11 20.43 17.70 -14.78
CA GLN A 11 20.69 18.73 -13.77
C GLN A 11 20.04 20.07 -14.09
N ASP A 12 20.06 20.48 -15.35
CA ASP A 12 19.43 21.73 -15.80
C ASP A 12 17.90 21.60 -15.90
N LYS A 13 17.38 20.37 -15.96
CA LYS A 13 15.95 20.04 -16.03
C LYS A 13 15.27 19.84 -14.68
N LEU A 14 16.04 19.73 -13.58
CA LEU A 14 15.50 19.60 -12.22
C LEU A 14 14.66 20.81 -11.76
N LYS A 15 14.82 21.97 -12.42
CA LYS A 15 14.06 23.20 -12.14
C LYS A 15 12.77 23.33 -12.96
N ASP A 16 12.63 22.52 -14.01
CA ASP A 16 11.46 22.56 -14.87
C ASP A 16 10.32 21.82 -14.15
N VAL A 17 9.21 22.51 -13.92
CA VAL A 17 8.00 21.87 -13.39
C VAL A 17 7.39 21.05 -14.52
N ALA A 18 7.25 19.74 -14.33
CA ALA A 18 6.64 18.90 -15.33
C ALA A 18 5.14 19.23 -15.49
N PRO A 19 4.56 19.15 -16.71
CA PRO A 19 3.17 19.56 -16.98
C PRO A 19 2.13 18.87 -16.08
N HIS A 20 2.39 17.63 -15.68
CA HIS A 20 1.53 16.86 -14.79
C HIS A 20 1.49 17.39 -13.34
N HIS A 21 2.29 18.41 -13.01
CA HIS A 21 2.23 19.17 -11.75
C HIS A 21 1.48 20.50 -11.89
N GLU A 22 1.05 20.88 -13.10
CA GLU A 22 0.33 22.14 -13.35
C GLU A 22 -1.14 22.06 -12.94
N SER A 23 -1.75 20.88 -13.09
CA SER A 23 -3.14 20.64 -12.69
C SER A 23 -3.37 19.21 -12.19
N PHE A 24 -4.34 19.06 -11.30
CA PHE A 24 -4.76 17.77 -10.77
C PHE A 24 -5.25 16.82 -11.88
N GLU A 25 -5.98 17.36 -12.86
CA GLU A 25 -6.47 16.61 -14.01
C GLU A 25 -5.35 16.07 -14.89
N GLU A 26 -4.26 16.82 -15.09
CA GLU A 26 -3.11 16.36 -15.87
C GLU A 26 -2.23 15.37 -15.10
N GLY A 27 -2.06 15.57 -13.79
CA GLY A 27 -1.33 14.67 -12.89
C GLY A 27 -1.90 13.25 -12.79
N GLN A 28 -3.21 13.13 -12.94
CA GLN A 28 -3.93 11.88 -12.65
C GLN A 28 -4.28 11.07 -13.90
N LYS A 29 -3.98 11.54 -15.12
CA LYS A 29 -4.26 10.81 -16.37
C LYS A 29 -3.67 9.40 -16.40
N GLU A 30 -2.43 9.25 -15.95
CA GLU A 30 -1.70 7.98 -15.95
C GLU A 30 -2.04 7.09 -14.72
N PRO A 31 -1.86 7.53 -13.45
CA PRO A 31 -1.98 6.66 -12.27
C PRO A 31 -3.40 6.11 -12.07
N VAL A 32 -4.40 6.93 -12.37
CA VAL A 32 -5.82 6.57 -12.28
C VAL A 32 -6.17 5.57 -13.37
N SER A 33 -5.65 5.74 -14.59
CA SER A 33 -5.91 4.79 -15.69
C SER A 33 -5.39 3.38 -15.39
N THR A 34 -4.21 3.24 -14.77
CA THR A 34 -3.58 1.95 -14.51
C THR A 34 -4.28 1.22 -13.36
N LEU A 35 -4.59 1.93 -12.26
CA LEU A 35 -5.30 1.38 -11.10
C LEU A 35 -6.76 0.98 -11.45
N LEU A 36 -7.40 1.73 -12.36
CA LEU A 36 -8.80 1.53 -12.78
C LEU A 36 -9.00 0.51 -13.91
N SER A 37 -7.93 0.05 -14.56
CA SER A 37 -8.01 -0.88 -15.69
C SER A 37 -8.66 -2.24 -15.36
N ARG A 38 -8.79 -2.58 -14.07
CA ARG A 38 -9.36 -3.84 -13.60
C ARG A 38 -10.83 -3.76 -13.11
N HIS A 39 -11.41 -2.56 -12.93
CA HIS A 39 -12.75 -2.40 -12.33
C HIS A 39 -13.55 -1.19 -12.87
N PRO A 40 -14.41 -1.39 -13.90
CA PRO A 40 -15.13 -0.31 -14.59
C PRO A 40 -16.05 0.60 -13.74
N PRO A 41 -16.76 0.13 -12.69
CA PRO A 41 -17.66 1.00 -11.90
C PRO A 41 -16.92 2.02 -11.04
N LEU A 42 -15.71 1.69 -10.55
CA LEU A 42 -14.87 2.60 -9.78
C LEU A 42 -14.41 3.79 -10.63
N ARG A 43 -14.24 3.58 -11.93
CA ARG A 43 -13.75 4.57 -12.91
C ARG A 43 -14.65 5.79 -13.04
N LEU A 44 -15.98 5.60 -13.03
CA LEU A 44 -16.92 6.69 -13.25
C LEU A 44 -17.05 7.59 -12.02
N HIS A 45 -17.06 6.99 -10.83
CA HIS A 45 -17.19 7.72 -9.57
C HIS A 45 -15.93 8.53 -9.23
N LEU A 46 -14.75 7.94 -9.43
CA LEU A 46 -13.47 8.64 -9.24
C LEU A 46 -13.31 9.80 -10.22
N ARG A 47 -13.70 9.66 -11.49
CA ARG A 47 -13.65 10.79 -12.44
C ARG A 47 -14.50 11.97 -11.98
N HIS A 48 -15.70 11.72 -11.45
CA HIS A 48 -16.61 12.79 -10.99
C HIS A 48 -16.09 13.57 -9.78
N LEU A 49 -15.46 12.87 -8.81
CA LEU A 49 -14.84 13.49 -7.64
C LEU A 49 -13.66 14.41 -8.01
N LEU A 50 -12.94 14.05 -9.07
CA LEU A 50 -11.69 14.68 -9.46
C LEU A 50 -11.86 15.87 -10.41
N THR A 51 -12.91 15.90 -11.24
CA THR A 51 -13.17 16.99 -12.20
C THR A 51 -14.05 18.12 -11.64
N GLY A 52 -14.63 17.94 -10.44
CA GLY A 52 -15.62 18.86 -9.88
C GLY A 52 -15.09 19.96 -8.96
N SER A 53 -13.79 19.96 -8.62
CA SER A 53 -13.25 20.86 -7.59
C SER A 53 -12.01 21.61 -8.09
N PRO A 54 -12.01 22.95 -8.16
CA PRO A 54 -10.81 23.72 -8.49
C PRO A 54 -9.77 23.52 -7.39
N HIS A 55 -8.74 22.73 -7.67
CA HIS A 55 -7.67 22.48 -6.71
C HIS A 55 -6.68 23.66 -6.75
N PRO A 56 -6.40 24.33 -5.61
CA PRO A 56 -5.46 25.44 -5.57
C PRO A 56 -4.03 24.98 -5.90
N LYS A 57 -3.14 25.93 -6.25
CA LYS A 57 -1.70 25.70 -6.55
C LYS A 57 -0.92 24.91 -5.47
N LYS A 58 -1.47 24.76 -4.25
CA LYS A 58 -0.99 23.87 -3.21
C LYS A 58 -2.05 22.81 -2.93
N TYR A 59 -1.67 21.54 -3.04
CA TYR A 59 -2.54 20.41 -2.70
C TYR A 59 -3.03 20.51 -1.25
N ASP A 60 -4.34 20.53 -1.06
CA ASP A 60 -4.98 20.29 0.23
C ASP A 60 -5.11 18.76 0.41
N TRP A 61 -4.11 18.16 1.04
CA TRP A 61 -4.01 16.71 1.21
C TRP A 61 -5.14 16.12 2.06
N ASP A 62 -5.70 16.92 2.99
CA ASP A 62 -6.81 16.46 3.81
C ASP A 62 -8.10 16.42 2.99
N LYS A 63 -8.42 17.48 2.23
CA LYS A 63 -9.57 17.47 1.32
C LYS A 63 -9.45 16.38 0.27
N TYR A 64 -8.26 16.19 -0.29
CA TYR A 64 -7.99 15.09 -1.22
C TYR A 64 -8.30 13.73 -0.59
N ALA A 65 -7.76 13.45 0.61
CA ALA A 65 -7.99 12.17 1.26
C ALA A 65 -9.47 11.94 1.57
N GLN A 66 -10.15 12.96 2.10
CA GLN A 66 -11.56 12.89 2.50
C GLN A 66 -12.50 12.65 1.32
N ALA A 67 -12.14 13.10 0.12
CA ALA A 67 -12.98 12.94 -1.08
C ALA A 67 -13.34 11.47 -1.38
N PHE A 68 -12.51 10.50 -0.94
CA PHE A 68 -12.76 9.08 -1.19
C PHE A 68 -13.25 8.30 0.03
N PHE A 69 -13.32 8.92 1.23
CA PHE A 69 -13.79 8.24 2.44
C PHE A 69 -15.20 7.68 2.31
N PRO A 70 -16.20 8.43 1.77
CA PRO A 70 -17.56 7.89 1.67
C PRO A 70 -17.62 6.57 0.91
N LYS A 71 -16.83 6.44 -0.18
CA LYS A 71 -16.81 5.21 -0.96
C LYS A 71 -16.05 4.09 -0.26
N ALA A 72 -14.95 4.40 0.43
CA ALA A 72 -14.22 3.41 1.21
C ALA A 72 -15.09 2.85 2.35
N GLU A 73 -15.79 3.72 3.07
CA GLU A 73 -16.70 3.39 4.17
C GLU A 73 -17.91 2.58 3.68
N GLU A 74 -18.52 2.95 2.55
CA GLU A 74 -19.60 2.18 1.92
C GLU A 74 -19.15 0.74 1.61
N LEU A 75 -17.97 0.57 1.01
CA LEU A 75 -17.43 -0.76 0.68
C LEU A 75 -17.14 -1.58 1.94
N VAL A 76 -16.60 -0.96 2.99
CA VAL A 76 -16.37 -1.63 4.29
C VAL A 76 -17.69 -2.05 4.93
N ALA A 77 -18.73 -1.22 4.89
CA ALA A 77 -20.05 -1.55 5.42
C ALA A 77 -20.70 -2.71 4.66
N GLU A 78 -20.58 -2.74 3.32
CA GLU A 78 -21.04 -3.90 2.51
C GLU A 78 -20.26 -5.17 2.83
N ALA A 79 -18.96 -5.05 3.13
CA ALA A 79 -18.15 -6.18 3.58
C ALA A 79 -18.64 -6.75 4.92
N GLU A 80 -18.90 -5.88 5.90
CA GLU A 80 -19.43 -6.25 7.21
C GLU A 80 -20.83 -6.89 7.12
N LYS A 81 -21.66 -6.41 6.20
CA LYS A 81 -22.97 -7.01 5.92
C LYS A 81 -22.82 -8.41 5.34
N ALA A 82 -21.98 -8.59 4.32
CA ALA A 82 -21.72 -9.89 3.72
C ALA A 82 -21.11 -10.88 4.74
N GLU A 83 -20.27 -10.40 5.64
CA GLU A 83 -19.68 -11.21 6.73
C GLU A 83 -20.77 -11.70 7.69
N LYS A 84 -21.72 -10.84 8.09
CA LYS A 84 -22.88 -11.21 8.93
C LYS A 84 -23.83 -12.18 8.23
N GLU A 85 -23.94 -12.11 6.90
CA GLU A 85 -24.71 -13.04 6.07
C GLU A 85 -23.99 -14.39 5.86
N GLY A 86 -22.76 -14.56 6.38
CA GLY A 86 -21.96 -15.76 6.21
C GLY A 86 -21.27 -15.89 4.85
N ASN A 87 -21.33 -14.85 4.01
CA ASN A 87 -20.70 -14.84 2.69
C ASN A 87 -19.26 -14.29 2.77
N GLN A 88 -18.33 -15.17 3.16
CA GLN A 88 -16.92 -14.82 3.39
C GLN A 88 -16.21 -14.32 2.13
N GLU A 89 -16.46 -14.92 0.97
CA GLU A 89 -15.84 -14.51 -0.30
C GLU A 89 -16.22 -13.08 -0.66
N LYS A 90 -17.52 -12.76 -0.61
CA LYS A 90 -18.04 -11.42 -0.87
C LYS A 90 -17.53 -10.41 0.16
N ALA A 91 -17.50 -10.79 1.44
CA ALA A 91 -16.94 -9.95 2.50
C ALA A 91 -15.46 -9.63 2.26
N SER A 92 -14.66 -10.66 1.95
CA SER A 92 -13.24 -10.53 1.60
C SER A 92 -13.05 -9.53 0.46
N GLU A 93 -13.79 -9.71 -0.63
CA GLU A 93 -13.72 -8.85 -1.80
C GLU A 93 -14.03 -7.38 -1.46
N PHE A 94 -15.11 -7.12 -0.72
CA PHE A 94 -15.49 -5.75 -0.36
C PHE A 94 -14.50 -5.09 0.60
N TYR A 95 -13.97 -5.81 1.59
CA TYR A 95 -12.92 -5.28 2.46
C TYR A 95 -11.66 -4.90 1.66
N LEU A 96 -11.23 -5.76 0.74
CA LEU A 96 -10.05 -5.49 -0.10
C LEU A 96 -10.28 -4.31 -1.05
N ARG A 97 -11.50 -4.17 -1.60
CA ARG A 97 -11.88 -3.00 -2.41
C ARG A 97 -11.91 -1.72 -1.57
N GLY A 98 -12.46 -1.76 -0.36
CA GLY A 98 -12.42 -0.63 0.58
C GLY A 98 -10.99 -0.20 0.90
N SER A 99 -10.11 -1.17 1.17
CA SER A 99 -8.67 -0.91 1.34
C SER A 99 -8.02 -0.25 0.12
N ALA A 100 -8.37 -0.71 -1.09
CA ALA A 100 -7.87 -0.11 -2.33
C ALA A 100 -8.35 1.34 -2.53
N VAL A 101 -9.56 1.71 -2.08
CA VAL A 101 -10.01 3.11 -2.09
C VAL A 101 -9.25 3.93 -1.04
N TYR A 102 -9.03 3.40 0.16
CA TYR A 102 -8.19 4.06 1.16
C TYR A 102 -6.73 4.26 0.71
N ARG A 103 -6.19 3.39 -0.15
CA ARG A 103 -4.90 3.64 -0.83
C ARG A 103 -4.96 4.93 -1.65
N ILE A 104 -6.02 5.13 -2.45
CA ILE A 104 -6.19 6.34 -3.26
C ILE A 104 -6.24 7.56 -2.33
N SER A 105 -7.02 7.50 -1.25
CA SER A 105 -7.08 8.56 -0.22
C SER A 105 -5.71 8.88 0.38
N ARG A 106 -4.87 7.88 0.65
CA ARG A 106 -3.54 8.11 1.27
C ARG A 106 -2.48 8.60 0.27
N PHE A 107 -2.65 8.35 -1.03
CA PHE A 107 -1.59 8.54 -2.03
C PHE A 107 -1.04 9.99 -2.05
N PRO A 108 0.28 10.19 -2.29
CA PRO A 108 1.33 9.16 -2.47
C PRO A 108 1.84 8.57 -1.15
N ALA A 109 1.73 9.31 -0.05
CA ALA A 109 2.17 8.88 1.28
C ALA A 109 1.33 9.57 2.38
N PRO A 110 1.31 9.07 3.63
CA PRO A 110 0.52 9.62 4.75
C PRO A 110 1.04 10.98 5.29
N ARG A 111 0.97 12.04 4.47
CA ARG A 111 1.57 13.35 4.76
C ARG A 111 0.69 14.19 5.68
N SER A 112 -0.63 14.04 5.59
CA SER A 112 -1.61 14.76 6.40
C SER A 112 -2.32 13.87 7.42
N GLU A 113 -3.12 14.47 8.31
CA GLU A 113 -3.89 13.72 9.30
C GLU A 113 -4.90 12.79 8.64
N LYS A 114 -5.63 13.26 7.63
CA LYS A 114 -6.63 12.44 6.93
C LYS A 114 -5.98 11.36 6.07
N GLN A 115 -4.79 11.59 5.49
CA GLN A 115 -4.06 10.51 4.83
C GLN A 115 -3.55 9.44 5.82
N ARG A 116 -3.16 9.84 7.04
CA ARG A 116 -2.81 8.89 8.12
C ARG A 116 -4.03 8.10 8.60
N HIS A 117 -5.19 8.74 8.70
CA HIS A 117 -6.45 8.04 8.97
C HIS A 117 -6.77 7.03 7.86
N ALA A 118 -6.66 7.44 6.59
CA ALA A 118 -6.86 6.55 5.45
C ALA A 118 -5.90 5.35 5.49
N TRP A 119 -4.64 5.56 5.89
CA TRP A 119 -3.70 4.46 6.08
C TRP A 119 -4.16 3.49 7.17
N ALA A 120 -4.57 4.00 8.33
CA ALA A 120 -5.03 3.19 9.44
C ALA A 120 -6.26 2.34 9.08
N GLU A 121 -7.28 2.94 8.48
CA GLU A 121 -8.50 2.23 8.07
C GLU A 121 -8.24 1.27 6.90
N GLY A 122 -7.42 1.68 5.92
CA GLY A 122 -7.02 0.84 4.81
C GLY A 122 -6.32 -0.45 5.26
N LYS A 123 -5.46 -0.39 6.29
CA LYS A 123 -4.84 -1.57 6.90
C LYS A 123 -5.85 -2.49 7.58
N LYS A 124 -6.79 -1.94 8.35
CA LYS A 124 -7.85 -2.74 9.01
C LYS A 124 -8.68 -3.51 8.00
N ALA A 125 -9.10 -2.83 6.93
CA ALA A 125 -9.86 -3.42 5.84
C ALA A 125 -9.03 -4.51 5.12
N ALA A 126 -7.77 -4.23 4.76
CA ALA A 126 -6.89 -5.23 4.14
C ALA A 126 -6.71 -6.47 5.02
N LYS A 127 -6.41 -6.28 6.31
CA LYS A 127 -6.23 -7.38 7.27
C LYS A 127 -7.45 -8.29 7.35
N LYS A 128 -8.65 -7.70 7.49
CA LYS A 128 -9.90 -8.46 7.51
C LYS A 128 -10.14 -9.19 6.18
N GLY A 129 -10.01 -8.46 5.06
CA GLY A 129 -10.24 -9.02 3.74
C GLY A 129 -9.32 -10.20 3.42
N LEU A 130 -8.02 -10.07 3.73
CA LEU A 130 -7.02 -11.11 3.53
C LEU A 130 -7.25 -12.35 4.42
N ALA A 131 -7.75 -12.16 5.64
CA ALA A 131 -8.06 -13.25 6.56
C ALA A 131 -9.31 -14.06 6.17
N LEU A 132 -10.21 -13.48 5.38
CA LEU A 132 -11.46 -14.12 4.93
C LEU A 132 -11.33 -14.90 3.60
N ARG A 133 -10.15 -14.90 2.98
CA ARG A 133 -9.92 -15.64 1.73
C ARG A 133 -9.90 -17.16 1.98
N GLU A 134 -10.20 -17.93 0.94
CA GLU A 134 -10.04 -19.40 0.92
C GLU A 134 -8.64 -19.82 1.40
N ARG A 135 -7.61 -19.06 1.00
CA ARG A 135 -6.23 -19.19 1.47
C ARG A 135 -5.89 -17.96 2.33
N PRO A 136 -6.14 -17.99 3.64
CA PRO A 136 -6.07 -16.80 4.48
C PRO A 136 -4.62 -16.37 4.72
N THR A 137 -4.37 -15.08 4.58
CA THR A 137 -3.09 -14.44 4.94
C THR A 137 -3.18 -13.80 6.32
N LYS A 138 -2.10 -13.84 7.09
CA LYS A 138 -2.03 -13.23 8.43
C LYS A 138 -1.14 -12.00 8.42
N GLU A 139 -1.43 -11.04 9.28
CA GLU A 139 -0.46 -10.01 9.66
C GLU A 139 0.34 -10.52 10.86
N MET A 140 1.66 -10.42 10.75
CA MET A 140 2.62 -10.85 11.75
C MET A 140 3.46 -9.67 12.20
N THR A 141 3.93 -9.76 13.44
CA THR A 141 4.79 -8.76 14.07
C THR A 141 5.98 -9.48 14.68
N ILE A 142 7.19 -8.98 14.42
CA ILE A 142 8.43 -9.47 15.01
C ILE A 142 9.23 -8.31 15.64
N PRO A 143 10.12 -8.57 16.61
CA PRO A 143 10.99 -7.53 17.15
C PRO A 143 11.98 -6.99 16.11
N HIS A 144 12.18 -5.67 16.08
CA HIS A 144 13.23 -5.00 15.32
C HIS A 144 14.55 -5.03 16.13
N LYS A 145 15.11 -6.22 16.32
CA LYS A 145 16.22 -6.50 17.25
C LYS A 145 17.47 -5.65 17.00
N HIS A 146 17.78 -5.38 15.74
CA HIS A 146 18.96 -4.60 15.36
C HIS A 146 18.70 -3.11 15.30
N GLY A 147 17.46 -2.65 15.54
CA GLY A 147 17.07 -1.25 15.46
C GLY A 147 17.73 -0.36 16.52
N LEU A 148 17.92 0.90 16.17
CA LEU A 148 18.45 1.90 17.09
C LEU A 148 17.40 2.36 18.12
N ALA A 149 17.84 3.09 19.15
CA ALA A 149 16.97 3.62 20.19
C ALA A 149 15.84 4.49 19.63
N ASN A 150 16.12 5.29 18.60
CA ASN A 150 15.19 6.20 17.92
C ASN A 150 14.31 5.52 16.85
N GLU A 151 14.51 4.23 16.57
CA GLU A 151 13.71 3.46 15.62
C GLU A 151 12.56 2.73 16.33
N GLY A 152 11.55 2.38 15.54
CA GLY A 152 10.48 1.50 15.98
C GLY A 152 11.01 0.14 16.45
N LYS A 153 10.25 -0.51 17.34
CA LYS A 153 10.68 -1.76 18.01
C LYS A 153 10.15 -3.02 17.35
N GLU A 154 9.31 -2.87 16.34
CA GLU A 154 8.57 -3.97 15.74
C GLU A 154 8.49 -3.82 14.23
N ILE A 155 8.68 -4.92 13.50
CA ILE A 155 8.46 -5.03 12.06
C ILE A 155 7.12 -5.71 11.87
N ASN A 156 6.23 -5.07 11.10
CA ASN A 156 4.92 -5.60 10.75
C ASN A 156 4.89 -6.01 9.28
N PHE A 157 4.37 -7.21 8.99
CA PHE A 157 4.30 -7.71 7.63
C PHE A 157 3.12 -8.66 7.41
N TYR A 158 2.74 -8.84 6.15
CA TYR A 158 1.82 -9.91 5.77
C TYR A 158 2.60 -11.19 5.52
N TYR A 159 2.15 -12.28 6.13
CA TYR A 159 2.71 -13.61 5.99
C TYR A 159 1.64 -14.56 5.47
N HIS A 160 1.93 -15.17 4.33
CA HIS A 160 1.09 -16.16 3.69
C HIS A 160 1.81 -17.49 3.57
N LEU A 161 1.22 -18.53 4.14
CA LEU A 161 1.68 -19.89 4.01
C LEU A 161 0.67 -20.67 3.13
N PRO A 162 1.07 -21.24 1.99
CA PRO A 162 0.17 -22.00 1.13
C PRO A 162 -0.45 -23.20 1.87
N PRO A 163 -1.71 -23.55 1.59
CA PRO A 163 -2.35 -24.73 2.19
C PRO A 163 -1.54 -26.00 1.96
N GLY A 164 -1.47 -26.86 2.98
CA GLY A 164 -0.74 -28.12 2.93
C GLY A 164 0.77 -28.01 3.20
N THR A 165 1.29 -26.82 3.51
CA THR A 165 2.67 -26.66 3.97
C THR A 165 2.81 -27.22 5.39
N THR A 166 3.83 -28.04 5.62
CA THR A 166 4.21 -28.55 6.95
C THR A 166 5.72 -28.43 7.17
N LYS A 167 6.22 -28.78 8.35
CA LYS A 167 7.67 -28.80 8.61
C LYS A 167 8.40 -29.83 7.76
N GLU A 168 7.75 -30.95 7.46
CA GLU A 168 8.27 -32.06 6.67
C GLU A 168 8.14 -31.81 5.17
N LYS A 169 7.23 -30.91 4.77
CA LYS A 169 7.02 -30.46 3.40
C LYS A 169 7.11 -28.93 3.33
N PRO A 170 8.31 -28.36 3.52
CA PRO A 170 8.50 -26.92 3.44
C PRO A 170 8.31 -26.45 1.99
N VAL A 171 7.98 -25.18 1.84
CA VAL A 171 7.86 -24.49 0.56
C VAL A 171 8.87 -23.34 0.49
N PRO A 172 9.33 -22.94 -0.71
CA PRO A 172 10.14 -21.73 -0.84
C PRO A 172 9.36 -20.50 -0.37
N LEU A 173 10.08 -19.49 0.11
CA LEU A 173 9.54 -18.20 0.55
C LEU A 173 10.03 -17.09 -0.39
N VAL A 174 9.11 -16.25 -0.83
CA VAL A 174 9.40 -14.98 -1.51
C VAL A 174 9.11 -13.83 -0.55
N ILE A 175 10.08 -12.92 -0.41
CA ILE A 175 9.91 -11.68 0.35
C ILE A 175 9.73 -10.54 -0.66
N ILE A 176 8.59 -9.86 -0.56
CA ILE A 176 8.25 -8.70 -1.39
C ILE A 176 8.50 -7.45 -0.57
N LEU A 177 9.58 -6.74 -0.91
CA LEU A 177 9.85 -5.40 -0.40
C LEU A 177 9.02 -4.39 -1.18
N SER A 178 8.30 -3.52 -0.46
CA SER A 178 7.44 -2.53 -1.08
C SER A 178 8.21 -1.41 -1.78
N GLY A 179 7.50 -0.51 -2.46
CA GLY A 179 8.08 0.70 -3.06
C GLY A 179 7.85 1.93 -2.19
N LEU A 180 8.20 3.10 -2.71
CA LEU A 180 7.95 4.40 -2.06
C LEU A 180 6.46 4.71 -1.90
N ASP A 181 5.65 4.36 -2.91
CA ASP A 181 4.22 4.74 -2.97
C ASP A 181 3.27 3.53 -2.98
N GLY A 182 3.82 2.32 -2.88
CA GLY A 182 3.04 1.07 -2.78
C GLY A 182 3.48 0.33 -1.54
N TYR A 183 2.55 0.09 -0.61
CA TYR A 183 2.80 -0.52 0.70
C TYR A 183 2.29 -1.98 0.74
N ARG A 184 2.38 -2.65 1.90
CA ARG A 184 2.04 -4.08 1.99
C ARG A 184 0.60 -4.39 1.62
N THR A 185 -0.33 -3.47 1.88
CA THR A 185 -1.76 -3.58 1.49
C THR A 185 -1.95 -3.65 -0.02
N GLU A 186 -1.10 -2.95 -0.79
CA GLU A 186 -1.17 -2.93 -2.24
C GLU A 186 -0.50 -4.14 -2.87
N LEU A 187 0.67 -4.50 -2.34
CA LEU A 187 1.47 -5.58 -2.91
C LEU A 187 0.96 -6.96 -2.49
N ALA A 188 -0.01 -7.02 -1.56
CA ALA A 188 -0.76 -8.24 -1.23
C ALA A 188 -1.46 -8.88 -2.44
N VAL A 189 -1.69 -8.15 -3.54
CA VAL A 189 -2.23 -8.70 -4.80
C VAL A 189 -1.41 -9.87 -5.35
N TRP A 190 -0.10 -9.90 -5.08
CA TRP A 190 0.81 -10.93 -5.57
C TRP A 190 0.71 -12.25 -4.80
N ILE A 191 0.11 -12.24 -3.60
CA ILE A 191 0.07 -13.40 -2.70
C ILE A 191 -0.61 -14.60 -3.35
N GLU A 192 -1.72 -14.38 -4.05
CA GLU A 192 -2.49 -15.47 -4.66
C GLU A 192 -1.69 -16.22 -5.73
N GLY A 193 -1.03 -15.47 -6.63
CA GLY A 193 -0.26 -16.06 -7.72
C GLY A 193 0.91 -16.91 -7.22
N TRP A 194 1.56 -16.48 -6.13
CA TRP A 194 2.61 -17.26 -5.47
C TRP A 194 2.04 -18.45 -4.69
N SER A 195 0.92 -18.27 -3.99
CA SER A 195 0.28 -19.35 -3.25
C SER A 195 -0.15 -20.51 -4.16
N GLN A 196 -0.67 -20.21 -5.35
CA GLN A 196 -1.05 -21.22 -6.34
C GLN A 196 0.15 -22.04 -6.84
N LYS A 197 1.36 -21.46 -6.77
CA LYS A 197 2.63 -22.11 -7.12
C LYS A 197 3.29 -22.80 -5.94
N GLN A 198 2.60 -22.93 -4.80
CA GLN A 198 3.16 -23.49 -3.56
C GLN A 198 4.40 -22.72 -3.10
N VAL A 199 4.31 -21.38 -3.09
CA VAL A 199 5.36 -20.48 -2.60
C VAL A 199 4.78 -19.62 -1.47
N ALA A 200 5.45 -19.60 -0.32
CA ALA A 200 5.12 -18.71 0.78
C ALA A 200 5.49 -17.27 0.45
N VAL A 201 4.79 -16.32 1.07
CA VAL A 201 5.00 -14.90 0.78
C VAL A 201 5.09 -14.10 2.08
N ILE A 202 6.10 -13.25 2.17
CA ILE A 202 6.14 -12.11 3.08
C ILE A 202 5.99 -10.83 2.25
N VAL A 203 5.18 -9.89 2.72
CA VAL A 203 5.06 -8.54 2.14
C VAL A 203 5.22 -7.51 3.24
N LEU A 204 6.18 -6.59 3.08
CA LEU A 204 6.47 -5.55 4.06
C LEU A 204 6.98 -4.27 3.42
N GLU A 205 6.84 -3.18 4.16
CA GLU A 205 7.32 -1.86 3.81
C GLU A 205 8.85 -1.78 3.73
N ILE A 206 9.36 -0.84 2.94
CA ILE A 206 10.76 -0.40 3.01
C ILE A 206 10.95 0.71 4.05
N PRO A 207 12.19 0.95 4.53
CA PRO A 207 12.49 2.05 5.44
C PRO A 207 11.89 3.39 5.04
N GLY A 208 11.27 4.07 6.02
CA GLY A 208 10.62 5.36 5.82
C GLY A 208 9.26 5.32 5.12
N THR A 209 8.70 4.14 4.88
CA THR A 209 7.36 3.99 4.29
C THR A 209 6.39 3.27 5.23
N GLY A 210 5.10 3.58 5.11
CA GLY A 210 4.02 2.96 5.87
C GLY A 210 4.30 2.83 7.38
N ASP A 211 4.39 1.58 7.86
CA ASP A 211 4.70 1.27 9.26
C ASP A 211 6.12 0.72 9.46
N SER A 212 7.04 0.87 8.49
CA SER A 212 8.42 0.43 8.69
C SER A 212 9.00 1.12 9.93
N PRO A 213 9.63 0.37 10.87
CA PRO A 213 10.24 0.93 12.06
C PRO A 213 11.55 1.67 11.78
N ALA A 214 12.14 1.44 10.60
CA ALA A 214 13.46 1.93 10.24
C ALA A 214 13.46 3.43 9.93
N ALA A 215 14.54 4.10 10.33
CA ALA A 215 14.69 5.55 10.16
C ALA A 215 14.84 5.92 8.67
N ALA A 216 13.90 6.74 8.17
CA ALA A 216 13.83 7.16 6.77
C ALA A 216 15.07 7.96 6.28
N ASN A 217 15.75 8.64 7.22
CA ASN A 217 16.86 9.53 6.94
C ASN A 217 18.23 8.91 7.24
N ASP A 218 18.28 7.64 7.62
CA ASP A 218 19.52 6.93 7.89
C ASP A 218 19.77 5.91 6.76
N PRO A 219 20.84 6.07 5.96
CA PRO A 219 21.15 5.16 4.86
C PRO A 219 21.50 3.74 5.30
N THR A 220 21.75 3.51 6.60
CA THR A 220 22.08 2.20 7.18
C THR A 220 20.89 1.53 7.89
N SER A 221 19.71 2.19 7.90
CA SER A 221 18.50 1.62 8.48
C SER A 221 17.92 0.42 7.73
N PRO A 222 18.02 0.30 6.39
CA PRO A 222 17.56 -0.90 5.69
C PRO A 222 18.27 -2.16 6.19
N GLU A 223 19.58 -2.12 6.36
CA GLU A 223 20.37 -3.26 6.82
C GLU A 223 19.90 -3.74 8.20
N ARG A 224 19.55 -2.85 9.12
CA ARG A 224 19.04 -3.21 10.45
C ARG A 224 17.66 -3.86 10.40
N GLU A 225 16.78 -3.33 9.56
CA GLU A 225 15.44 -3.90 9.36
C GLU A 225 15.54 -5.31 8.77
N TRP A 226 16.36 -5.48 7.73
CA TRP A 226 16.56 -6.78 7.08
C TRP A 226 17.28 -7.77 7.98
N SER A 227 18.32 -7.37 8.71
CA SER A 227 18.96 -8.24 9.70
C SER A 227 17.96 -8.73 10.74
N SER A 228 17.05 -7.87 11.20
CA SER A 228 16.02 -8.28 12.17
C SER A 228 14.94 -9.18 11.58
N LEU A 229 14.66 -9.08 10.27
CA LEU A 229 13.75 -9.97 9.57
C LEU A 229 14.33 -11.37 9.38
N PHE A 230 15.64 -11.47 9.13
CA PHE A 230 16.32 -12.73 8.83
C PHE A 230 16.85 -13.50 10.05
N ASP A 231 16.94 -12.87 11.23
CA ASP A 231 17.40 -13.45 12.50
C ASP A 231 16.27 -13.97 13.41
#